data_AF-A0AAV6J876-F1
#
_entry.id   AF-A0AAV6J876-F1
#
_cell.length_a   1.000
_cell.length_b   1.000
_cell.length_c   1.000
_cell.angle_alpha   90.00
_cell.angle_beta   90.00
_cell.angle_gamma   90.00
#
_symmetry.space_group_name_H-M   'P 1'
#
loop_
_entity.id
_entity.type
_entity.pdbx_description
1 polymer ?
#
loop_
_entity_poly.entity_id
_entity_poly.type
_entity_poly.pdbx_seq_one_letter_code
_entity_poly.pdbx_strand_id
1 'polypeptide(L)'
;MTRRQFPVRLAYAMTINKSQGQSVKIVGVDLRTPVFSHGQLYVALSRCTSGEHTSVLLSSDASNSTTNIVYSGFVFLHSEA
;
A
#
# COMPACT_ATOMS: atom_id res chain seq x y z
N MET A 1 6.14 -26.19 16.74
CA MET A 1 6.02 -24.90 17.44
C MET A 1 4.64 -24.33 17.16
N THR A 2 3.76 -24.24 18.17
CA THR A 2 2.37 -23.77 18.02
C THR A 2 2.21 -22.42 18.71
N ARG A 3 1.61 -21.46 18.01
CA ARG A 3 1.41 -20.10 18.51
C ARG A 3 0.04 -19.97 19.15
N ARG A 4 -0.01 -19.69 20.45
CA ARG A 4 -1.24 -19.34 21.17
C ARG A 4 -1.25 -17.84 21.46
N GLN A 5 -2.13 -17.12 20.78
CA GLN A 5 -2.40 -15.71 21.05
C GLN A 5 -3.83 -15.36 20.64
N PHE A 6 -4.39 -14.30 21.21
CA PHE A 6 -5.66 -13.76 20.76
C PHE A 6 -5.55 -13.22 19.32
N PRO A 7 -6.56 -13.39 18.46
CA PRO A 7 -6.55 -12.91 17.08
C PRO A 7 -6.86 -11.41 17.00
N VAL A 8 -6.20 -10.60 17.82
CA VAL A 8 -6.36 -9.14 17.87
C VAL A 8 -5.04 -8.44 17.54
N ARG A 9 -5.13 -7.35 16.78
CA ARG A 9 -4.00 -6.47 16.44
C ARG A 9 -4.51 -5.04 16.43
N LEU A 10 -3.68 -4.09 16.90
CA LEU A 10 -3.92 -2.67 16.65
C LEU A 10 -3.92 -2.46 15.13
N ALA A 11 -5.07 -2.08 14.57
CA ALA A 11 -5.31 -2.07 13.13
C ALA A 11 -5.55 -0.66 12.56
N TYR A 12 -5.29 0.39 13.34
CA TYR A 12 -5.45 1.76 12.87
C TYR A 12 -4.39 2.15 11.83
N ALA A 13 -3.18 1.61 11.97
CA ALA A 13 -2.10 1.76 11.00
C ALA A 13 -1.49 0.39 10.70
N MET A 14 -1.22 0.12 9.43
CA MET A 14 -0.53 -1.09 8.99
C MET A 14 0.43 -0.75 7.86
N THR A 15 1.53 -1.50 7.77
CA THR A 15 2.48 -1.36 6.66
C THR A 15 1.86 -1.85 5.35
N ILE A 16 2.27 -1.28 4.21
CA ILE A 16 1.82 -1.66 2.85
C ILE A 16 1.92 -3.19 2.62
N ASN A 17 3.02 -3.83 3.05
CA ASN A 17 3.19 -5.28 2.88
C ASN A 17 2.15 -6.10 3.66
N LYS A 18 1.64 -5.58 4.77
CA LYS A 18 0.61 -6.24 5.57
C LYS A 18 -0.79 -6.01 5.01
N SER A 19 -1.02 -4.90 4.30
CA SER A 19 -2.30 -4.63 3.64
C SER A 19 -2.49 -5.41 2.32
N GLN A 20 -1.48 -6.14 1.86
CA GLN A 20 -1.57 -6.92 0.63
C GLN A 20 -2.74 -7.94 0.68
N GLY A 21 -3.65 -7.87 -0.28
CA GLY A 21 -4.82 -8.76 -0.36
C GLY A 21 -6.01 -8.36 0.52
N GLN A 22 -5.97 -7.19 1.16
CA GLN A 22 -7.08 -6.67 1.97
C GLN A 22 -7.83 -5.57 1.21
N SER A 23 -9.15 -5.49 1.41
CA SER A 23 -9.98 -4.39 0.93
C SER A 23 -10.35 -3.49 2.10
N VAL A 24 -10.05 -2.20 2.00
CA VAL A 24 -10.31 -1.21 3.06
C VAL A 24 -11.21 -0.11 2.49
N LYS A 25 -12.26 0.28 3.23
CA LYS A 25 -13.24 1.27 2.75
C LYS A 25 -12.70 2.70 2.69
N ILE A 26 -11.82 3.06 3.63
CA ILE A 26 -11.19 4.37 3.76
C ILE A 26 -9.72 4.14 4.08
N VAL A 27 -8.81 4.77 3.34
CA VAL A 27 -7.37 4.59 3.54
C VAL A 27 -6.64 5.93 3.58
N GLY A 28 -5.77 6.08 4.57
CA GLY A 28 -4.72 7.10 4.58
C GLY A 28 -3.40 6.45 4.22
N VAL A 29 -2.72 6.95 3.18
CA VAL A 29 -1.39 6.49 2.78
C VAL A 29 -0.36 7.54 3.21
N ASP A 30 0.49 7.19 4.16
CA ASP A 30 1.60 8.04 4.60
C ASP A 30 2.83 7.80 3.72
N LEU A 31 3.17 8.80 2.90
CA LEU A 31 4.32 8.83 1.99
C LEU A 31 5.28 9.97 2.32
N ARG A 32 5.32 10.43 3.59
CA ARG A 32 6.36 11.36 4.05
C ARG A 32 7.76 10.78 3.86
N THR A 33 7.88 9.45 3.98
CA THR A 33 9.03 8.69 3.51
C THR A 33 8.66 8.03 2.17
N PRO A 34 9.45 8.21 1.10
CA PRO A 34 9.15 7.63 -0.20
C PRO A 34 9.12 6.09 -0.14
N VAL A 35 8.29 5.48 -0.99
CA VAL A 35 8.31 4.02 -1.20
C VAL A 35 9.69 3.61 -1.70
N PHE A 36 10.17 2.45 -1.26
CA PHE A 36 11.54 1.99 -1.57
C PHE A 36 11.59 0.87 -2.60
N SER A 37 10.44 0.29 -2.96
CA SER A 37 10.37 -0.88 -3.85
C SER A 37 9.24 -0.79 -4.86
N HIS A 38 9.40 -1.56 -5.94
CA HIS A 38 8.44 -1.66 -7.01
C HIS A 38 7.08 -2.16 -6.51
N GLY A 39 6.01 -1.59 -7.07
CA GLY A 39 4.64 -2.02 -6.83
C GLY A 39 4.08 -1.63 -5.46
N GLN A 40 4.87 -1.11 -4.52
CA GLN A 40 4.36 -0.72 -3.19
C GLN A 40 3.32 0.39 -3.25
N LEU A 41 3.54 1.40 -4.08
CA LEU A 41 2.58 2.48 -4.27
C LEU A 41 1.26 1.96 -4.86
N TYR A 42 1.35 1.06 -5.85
CA TYR A 42 0.18 0.40 -6.41
C TYR A 42 -0.55 -0.46 -5.37
N VAL A 43 0.19 -1.26 -4.60
CA VAL A 43 -0.37 -2.09 -3.53
C VAL A 43 -1.08 -1.24 -2.49
N ALA A 44 -0.54 -0.07 -2.13
CA ALA A 44 -1.17 0.84 -1.16
C ALA A 44 -2.46 1.47 -1.70
N LEU A 45 -2.42 2.01 -2.92
CA LEU A 45 -3.57 2.71 -3.52
C LEU A 45 -4.70 1.76 -3.94
N SER A 46 -4.36 0.57 -4.43
CA SER A 46 -5.35 -0.44 -4.85
C SER A 46 -6.10 -1.11 -3.68
N ARG A 47 -5.83 -0.73 -2.42
CA ARG A 47 -6.63 -1.22 -1.28
C ARG A 47 -7.94 -0.48 -1.13
N CYS A 48 -8.06 0.72 -1.70
CA CYS A 48 -9.28 1.51 -1.65
C CYS A 48 -10.09 1.30 -2.92
N THR A 49 -11.40 1.20 -2.75
CA THR A 49 -12.35 1.03 -3.86
C THR A 49 -12.73 2.36 -4.52
N SER A 50 -12.45 3.50 -3.89
CA SER A 50 -12.77 4.85 -4.39
C SER A 50 -11.66 5.85 -4.08
N GLY A 51 -11.40 6.75 -5.02
CA GLY A 51 -10.45 7.86 -4.86
C GLY A 51 -10.88 8.85 -3.77
N GLU A 52 -12.19 9.10 -3.63
CA GLU A 52 -12.77 9.98 -2.59
C GLU A 52 -12.48 9.50 -1.16
N HIS A 53 -12.20 8.21 -1.00
CA HIS A 53 -11.89 7.59 0.29
C HIS A 53 -10.39 7.33 0.48
N THR A 54 -9.56 7.90 -0.39
CA THR A 54 -8.10 7.77 -0.35
C THR A 54 -7.48 9.13 -0.06
N SER A 55 -6.76 9.24 1.05
CA SER A 55 -5.95 10.43 1.35
C SER A 55 -4.48 10.07 1.34
N VAL A 56 -3.65 10.88 0.68
CA VAL A 56 -2.20 10.67 0.60
C VAL A 56 -1.51 11.82 1.33
N LEU A 57 -0.68 11.48 2.32
CA LEU A 57 0.15 12.43 3.02
C LEU A 57 1.55 12.42 2.41
N LEU A 58 1.97 13.55 1.85
CA LEU A 58 3.32 13.73 1.31
C LEU A 58 4.21 14.47 2.31
N SER A 59 5.53 14.42 2.10
CA SER A 59 6.46 15.24 2.86
C SER A 59 6.21 16.72 2.58
N SER A 60 6.33 17.58 3.60
CA SER A 60 6.15 19.04 3.45
C SER A 60 7.13 19.68 2.47
N ASP A 61 8.28 19.05 2.27
CA ASP A 61 9.33 19.50 1.35
C ASP A 61 9.15 18.91 -0.07
N ALA A 62 8.20 17.99 -0.27
CA ALA A 62 7.95 17.38 -1.56
C ALA A 62 6.98 18.24 -2.39
N SER A 63 7.17 18.23 -3.71
CA SER A 63 6.11 18.65 -4.63
C SER A 63 4.85 17.81 -4.43
N ASN A 64 3.70 18.24 -4.94
CA ASN A 64 2.43 17.48 -4.91
C ASN A 64 2.46 16.16 -5.74
N SER A 65 3.61 15.52 -5.85
CA SER A 65 3.89 14.32 -6.61
C SER A 65 4.83 13.40 -5.83
N THR A 66 4.75 12.10 -6.11
CA THR A 66 5.62 11.07 -5.52
C THR A 66 6.20 10.19 -6.63
N THR A 67 7.37 9.61 -6.39
CA THR A 67 8.05 8.75 -7.37
C THR A 67 7.39 7.38 -7.42
N ASN A 68 6.89 6.99 -8.60
CA ASN A 68 6.45 5.62 -8.85
C ASN A 68 7.65 4.76 -9.29
N ILE A 69 8.10 3.84 -8.44
CA ILE A 69 9.19 2.92 -8.75
C ILE A 69 8.64 1.77 -9.61
N VAL A 70 9.02 1.74 -10.89
CA VAL A 70 8.62 0.72 -11.86
C VAL A 70 9.85 0.07 -12.51
N TYR A 71 9.99 -1.25 -12.40
CA TYR A 71 11.01 -2.00 -13.14
C TYR A 71 10.44 -2.47 -14.48
N SER A 72 11.04 -2.05 -15.59
CA SER A 72 10.56 -2.26 -16.96
C SER A 72 10.69 -3.70 -17.51
N GLY A 73 10.95 -4.69 -16.64
CA GLY A 73 11.07 -6.11 -17.01
C GLY A 73 10.08 -7.05 -16.29
N PHE A 74 9.26 -6.53 -15.37
CA PHE A 74 8.23 -7.30 -14.68
C PHE A 74 6.90 -7.11 -15.42
N VAL A 75 6.76 -7.77 -16.57
CA VAL A 75 5.43 -8.10 -17.08
C VAL A 75 4.84 -9.04 -16.04
N PHE A 76 3.73 -8.67 -15.41
CA PHE A 76 2.89 -9.65 -14.74
C PHE A 76 2.56 -10.69 -15.81
N LEU A 77 3.30 -11.81 -15.83
CA LEU A 77 2.96 -12.94 -16.67
C LEU A 77 1.50 -13.23 -16.38
N HIS A 78 0.72 -13.08 -17.43
CA HIS A 78 -0.69 -13.41 -17.53
C HIS A 78 -0.90 -14.75 -16.82
N SER A 79 -1.54 -14.73 -15.64
CA SER A 79 -2.05 -15.96 -15.05
C SER A 79 -3.15 -16.45 -15.97
N GLU A 80 -3.00 -17.68 -16.42
CA GLU A 80 -3.90 -18.44 -17.29
C GLU A 80 -5.37 -18.31 -16.86
N ALA A 81 -6.24 -18.23 -17.87
CA ALA A 81 -7.63 -18.66 -17.82
C ALA A 81 -7.72 -20.03 -18.49
#